data_AF-A0A963LQN4-F1
#
_entry.id   AF-A0A963LQN4-F1
#
_cell.length_a   1.000
_cell.length_b   1.000
_cell.length_c   1.000
_cell.angle_alpha   90.00
_cell.angle_beta   90.00
_cell.angle_gamma   90.00
#
_symmetry.space_group_name_H-M   'P 1'
#
loop_
_entity.id
_entity.type
_entity.pdbx_description
1 polymer ?
#
loop_
_entity_poly.entity_id
_entity_poly.type
_entity_poly.pdbx_seq_one_letter_code
_entity_poly.pdbx_strand_id
1 'polypeptide(L)'
;MPNAFNFSASPFDCLTQEQQRLVRDHVDVAYFPKGTVILEVGAQPTHLWVVIKGQVAQHDEGEVVASYGPHDCFDGRALVAGKSSSRFVATEEVVAYELARQTVQDLIAANAHFGALLFADLGSKLSALTERQEGNELQAFNLARVDEALLRPAIVVDAETDILSVVRLFQEHKSTNVLVRDNAATPPRLGMFTATALQKAVLRGTPLDQLPVGLLANYNLVTVRASDQVGDALALMQRHNIHRVVVLEGDEVKGVLESLDVFAFLSNHSHLISMRLDNAGSLEELAAIAGQITDMIGRQFRSGTRVALIARLVQDLNARLFARAWQLIAPPELVANSCLFVMGSEGRGEQLLKTDQDNGLVLRDGFAPPAELAAICQRFSDALASFGYPPCPGGIMVSNPAWRKSAAEFTQMARQWLVLPEADSLMNLAIFMDAHAVSG
;
A
#
# COMPACT_ATOMS: atom_id res chain seq x y z
N MET A 1 35.15 -19.13 -12.95
CA MET A 1 34.13 -19.55 -11.97
C MET A 1 34.16 -18.55 -10.85
N PRO A 2 33.08 -17.82 -10.52
CA PRO A 2 33.22 -16.41 -10.20
C PRO A 2 33.68 -16.19 -8.75
N ASN A 3 34.99 -16.33 -8.54
CA ASN A 3 35.75 -15.60 -7.51
C ASN A 3 35.69 -14.07 -7.71
N ALA A 4 34.91 -13.59 -8.70
CA ALA A 4 34.76 -12.19 -9.09
C ALA A 4 33.39 -11.59 -8.71
N PHE A 5 32.49 -12.35 -8.08
CA PHE A 5 31.25 -11.77 -7.56
C PHE A 5 31.60 -10.77 -6.44
N ASN A 6 31.17 -9.52 -6.58
CA ASN A 6 31.53 -8.46 -5.66
C ASN A 6 30.69 -8.53 -4.38
N PHE A 7 31.18 -9.26 -3.39
CA PHE A 7 30.56 -9.35 -2.07
C PHE A 7 30.80 -8.12 -1.19
N SER A 8 31.51 -7.09 -1.65
CA SER A 8 31.64 -5.84 -0.89
C SER A 8 30.61 -4.78 -1.30
N ALA A 9 29.73 -5.09 -2.24
CA ALA A 9 28.64 -4.22 -2.68
C ALA A 9 27.32 -4.62 -2.01
N SER A 10 26.54 -3.63 -1.57
CA SER A 10 25.17 -3.85 -1.08
C SER A 10 24.30 -4.45 -2.20
N PRO A 11 23.38 -5.38 -1.89
CA PRO A 11 23.06 -5.91 -0.56
C PRO A 11 23.96 -7.06 -0.10
N PHE A 12 24.97 -7.48 -0.87
CA PHE A 12 25.75 -8.69 -0.62
C PHE A 12 26.85 -8.56 0.44
N ASP A 13 27.19 -7.33 0.82
CA ASP A 13 28.15 -6.98 1.88
C ASP A 13 27.73 -7.45 3.28
N CYS A 14 26.43 -7.66 3.50
CA CYS A 14 25.92 -8.22 4.74
C CYS A 14 25.91 -9.76 4.81
N LEU A 15 26.33 -10.46 3.74
CA LEU A 15 26.30 -11.92 3.71
C LEU A 15 27.46 -12.53 4.50
N THR A 16 27.13 -13.54 5.32
CA THR A 16 28.13 -14.38 5.99
C THR A 16 28.92 -15.23 4.99
N GLN A 17 30.09 -15.76 5.36
CA GLN A 17 30.90 -16.58 4.44
C GLN A 17 30.16 -17.79 3.86
N GLU A 18 29.26 -18.39 4.65
CA GLU A 18 28.43 -19.52 4.23
C GLU A 18 27.38 -19.10 3.19
N GLN A 19 26.72 -17.96 3.42
CA GLN A 19 25.79 -17.35 2.47
C GLN A 19 26.48 -16.88 1.19
N GLN A 20 27.69 -16.31 1.30
CA GLN A 20 28.49 -15.96 0.12
C GLN A 20 28.88 -17.21 -0.68
N ARG A 21 29.13 -18.34 -0.02
CA ARG A 21 29.37 -19.61 -0.70
C ARG A 21 28.11 -20.07 -1.42
N LEU A 22 26.95 -20.00 -0.77
CA LEU A 22 25.66 -20.30 -1.40
C LEU A 22 25.41 -19.46 -2.66
N VAL A 23 25.69 -18.15 -2.62
CA VAL A 23 25.61 -17.27 -3.80
C VAL A 23 26.58 -17.73 -4.89
N ARG A 24 27.86 -17.97 -4.55
CA ARG A 24 28.87 -18.42 -5.53
C ARG A 24 28.49 -19.73 -6.22
N ASP A 25 27.85 -20.65 -5.49
CA ASP A 25 27.46 -21.96 -6.00
C ASP A 25 26.22 -21.90 -6.92
N HIS A 26 25.45 -20.80 -6.87
CA HIS A 26 24.16 -20.65 -7.57
C HIS A 26 24.08 -19.38 -8.42
N VAL A 27 25.22 -18.76 -8.74
CA VAL A 27 25.30 -17.60 -9.62
C VAL A 27 25.90 -18.01 -10.96
N ASP A 28 25.24 -17.63 -12.04
CA ASP A 28 25.76 -17.75 -13.40
C ASP A 28 25.94 -16.36 -14.04
N VAL A 29 26.48 -16.31 -15.25
CA VAL A 29 26.70 -15.08 -16.01
C VAL A 29 25.90 -15.10 -17.30
N ALA A 30 25.02 -14.13 -17.46
CA ALA A 30 24.24 -13.89 -18.66
C ALA A 30 24.80 -12.71 -19.47
N TYR A 31 24.68 -12.80 -20.79
CA TYR A 31 25.01 -11.74 -21.73
C TYR A 31 23.78 -11.34 -22.54
N PHE A 32 23.55 -10.03 -22.65
CA PHE A 32 22.43 -9.43 -23.36
C PHE A 32 22.95 -8.41 -24.40
N PRO A 33 22.69 -8.63 -25.70
CA PRO A 33 22.96 -7.62 -26.72
C PRO A 33 22.17 -6.34 -26.48
N LYS A 34 22.68 -5.22 -26.97
CA LYS A 34 21.96 -3.93 -26.96
C LYS A 34 20.56 -4.08 -27.58
N GLY A 35 19.55 -3.54 -26.90
CA GLY A 35 18.14 -3.57 -27.29
C GLY A 35 17.38 -4.82 -26.81
N THR A 36 18.06 -5.78 -26.18
CA THR A 36 17.41 -6.99 -25.68
C THR A 36 16.53 -6.68 -24.48
N VAL A 37 15.30 -7.18 -24.48
CA VAL A 37 14.43 -7.17 -23.31
C VAL A 37 14.90 -8.28 -22.37
N ILE A 38 15.40 -7.88 -21.20
CA ILE A 38 15.88 -8.81 -20.17
C ILE A 38 14.68 -9.36 -19.38
N LEU A 39 13.74 -8.48 -19.04
CA LEU A 39 12.50 -8.82 -18.35
C LEU A 39 11.35 -8.00 -18.94
N GLU A 40 10.23 -8.67 -19.20
CA GLU A 40 9.03 -8.04 -19.75
C GLU A 40 7.96 -7.88 -18.66
N VAL A 41 7.06 -6.91 -18.83
CA VAL A 41 5.93 -6.70 -17.91
C VAL A 41 5.10 -7.99 -17.80
N GLY A 42 4.84 -8.45 -16.57
CA GLY A 42 4.10 -9.67 -16.29
C GLY A 42 4.92 -10.96 -16.36
N ALA A 43 6.20 -10.90 -16.76
CA ALA A 43 7.08 -12.06 -16.69
C ALA A 43 7.25 -12.53 -15.25
N GLN A 44 7.38 -13.84 -15.03
CA GLN A 44 7.74 -14.39 -13.72
C GLN A 44 9.26 -14.38 -13.60
N PRO A 45 9.85 -13.49 -12.78
CA PRO A 45 11.29 -13.43 -12.65
C PRO A 45 11.81 -14.70 -11.96
N THR A 46 12.76 -15.33 -12.62
CA THR A 46 13.43 -16.56 -12.16
C THR A 46 14.75 -16.28 -11.48
N HIS A 47 15.33 -15.08 -11.69
CA HIS A 47 16.63 -14.68 -11.17
C HIS A 47 16.62 -13.24 -10.68
N LEU A 48 17.45 -12.96 -9.69
CA LEU A 48 17.90 -11.61 -9.36
C LEU A 48 19.10 -11.30 -10.24
N TRP A 49 19.10 -10.11 -10.85
CA TRP A 49 20.16 -9.69 -11.75
C TRP A 49 21.09 -8.71 -11.06
N VAL A 50 22.40 -8.88 -11.26
CA VAL A 50 23.43 -7.93 -10.80
C VAL A 50 24.32 -7.57 -11.98
N VAL A 51 24.33 -6.30 -12.38
CA VAL A 51 25.05 -5.88 -13.59
C VAL A 51 26.56 -5.94 -13.34
N ILE A 52 27.30 -6.60 -14.22
CA ILE A 52 28.77 -6.64 -14.24
C ILE A 52 29.30 -5.51 -15.12
N LYS A 53 28.69 -5.37 -16.30
CA LYS A 53 29.05 -4.40 -17.32
C LYS A 53 27.80 -4.04 -18.12
N GLY A 54 27.73 -2.81 -18.60
CA GLY A 54 26.61 -2.35 -19.40
C GLY A 54 25.63 -1.49 -18.61
N GLN A 55 24.51 -1.14 -19.26
CA GLN A 55 23.41 -0.38 -18.69
C GLN A 55 22.08 -1.04 -19.06
N VAL A 56 21.18 -1.09 -18.08
CA VAL A 56 19.80 -1.58 -18.24
C VAL A 56 18.84 -0.46 -17.89
N ALA A 57 17.93 -0.11 -18.80
CA ALA A 57 16.85 0.83 -18.53
C ALA A 57 15.60 0.09 -18.10
N GLN A 58 14.97 0.57 -17.02
CA GLN A 58 13.63 0.18 -16.63
C GLN A 58 12.64 1.15 -17.26
N HIS A 59 11.65 0.60 -17.94
CA HIS A 59 10.57 1.33 -18.56
C HIS A 59 9.25 1.03 -17.85
N ASP A 60 8.48 2.09 -17.57
CA ASP A 60 7.07 2.00 -17.22
C ASP A 60 6.26 2.84 -18.21
N GLU A 61 5.22 2.25 -18.79
CA GLU A 61 4.35 2.89 -19.82
C GLU A 61 5.10 3.54 -21.01
N GLY A 62 6.31 3.08 -21.31
CA GLY A 62 7.14 3.56 -22.43
C GLY A 62 8.22 4.58 -22.01
N GLU A 63 8.09 5.18 -20.84
CA GLU A 63 9.05 6.14 -20.28
C GLU A 63 10.14 5.41 -19.47
N VAL A 64 11.35 5.95 -19.49
CA VAL A 64 12.47 5.42 -18.69
C VAL A 64 12.35 5.95 -17.26
N VAL A 65 12.07 5.06 -16.32
CA VAL A 65 11.91 5.41 -14.90
C VAL A 65 13.18 5.18 -14.07
N ALA A 66 14.07 4.31 -14.53
CA ALA A 66 15.36 4.08 -13.89
C ALA A 66 16.41 3.50 -14.86
N SER A 67 17.69 3.64 -14.50
CA SER A 67 18.82 2.97 -15.17
C SER A 67 19.66 2.23 -14.14
N TYR A 68 20.25 1.10 -14.54
CA TYR A 68 21.05 0.22 -13.70
C TYR A 68 22.39 -0.05 -14.38
N GLY A 69 23.48 0.29 -13.69
CA GLY A 69 24.85 0.13 -14.14
C GLY A 69 25.63 -0.91 -13.34
N PRO A 70 26.94 -1.03 -13.56
CA PRO A 70 27.79 -1.99 -12.88
C PRO A 70 27.61 -1.96 -11.35
N HIS A 71 27.44 -3.14 -10.76
CA HIS A 71 27.14 -3.42 -9.35
C HIS A 71 25.69 -3.18 -8.91
N ASP A 72 24.84 -2.57 -9.74
CA ASP A 72 23.43 -2.41 -9.40
C ASP A 72 22.66 -3.73 -9.53
N CYS A 73 21.70 -3.92 -8.63
CA CYS A 73 20.74 -5.01 -8.69
C CYS A 73 19.40 -4.50 -9.23
N PHE A 74 18.72 -5.28 -10.07
CA PHE A 74 17.36 -4.96 -10.51
C PHE A 74 16.38 -6.12 -10.35
N ASP A 75 15.09 -5.74 -10.31
CA ASP A 75 13.93 -6.63 -10.20
C ASP A 75 13.81 -7.44 -8.89
N GLY A 76 14.55 -7.07 -7.83
CA GLY A 76 14.45 -7.73 -6.51
C GLY A 76 13.03 -7.74 -5.91
N ARG A 77 12.23 -6.70 -6.16
CA ARG A 77 10.80 -6.64 -5.75
C ARG A 77 9.97 -7.70 -6.45
N ALA A 78 10.11 -7.81 -7.77
CA ALA A 78 9.32 -8.71 -8.59
C ALA A 78 9.64 -10.17 -8.26
N LEU A 79 10.87 -10.45 -7.84
CA LEU A 79 11.30 -11.78 -7.40
C LEU A 79 10.52 -12.27 -6.16
N VAL A 80 10.19 -11.36 -5.25
CA VAL A 80 9.33 -11.63 -4.09
C VAL A 80 7.85 -11.66 -4.51
N ALA A 81 7.41 -10.66 -5.27
CA ALA A 81 6.02 -10.55 -5.72
C ALA A 81 5.60 -11.64 -6.73
N GLY A 82 6.56 -12.36 -7.31
CA GLY A 82 6.36 -13.42 -8.28
C GLY A 82 6.05 -12.96 -9.70
N LYS A 83 6.11 -11.66 -9.98
CA LYS A 83 5.91 -11.08 -11.32
C LYS A 83 6.64 -9.75 -11.47
N SER A 84 7.16 -9.46 -12.65
CA SER A 84 7.71 -8.15 -12.98
C SER A 84 6.61 -7.16 -13.36
N SER A 85 6.82 -5.92 -12.94
CA SER A 85 5.85 -4.81 -13.09
C SER A 85 6.33 -3.76 -14.07
N SER A 86 7.57 -3.89 -14.56
CA SER A 86 8.21 -2.96 -15.48
C SER A 86 8.99 -3.75 -16.52
N ARG A 87 9.32 -3.09 -17.63
CA ARG A 87 10.10 -3.67 -18.70
C ARG A 87 11.56 -3.29 -18.54
N PHE A 88 12.49 -4.23 -18.60
CA PHE A 88 13.92 -3.99 -18.47
C PHE A 88 14.62 -4.27 -19.80
N VAL A 89 15.30 -3.26 -20.34
CA VAL A 89 15.93 -3.32 -21.66
C VAL A 89 17.41 -2.97 -21.55
N ALA A 90 18.27 -3.80 -22.14
CA ALA A 90 19.69 -3.51 -22.27
C ALA A 90 19.89 -2.30 -23.20
N THR A 91 20.40 -1.18 -22.70
CA THR A 91 20.65 0.03 -23.51
C THR A 91 22.00 0.00 -24.23
N GLU A 92 22.89 -0.87 -23.76
CA GLU A 92 24.15 -1.26 -24.38
C GLU A 92 24.36 -2.77 -24.23
N GLU A 93 25.55 -3.29 -24.59
CA GLU A 93 25.87 -4.69 -24.30
C GLU A 93 26.00 -4.91 -22.79
N VAL A 94 25.12 -5.74 -22.24
CA VAL A 94 25.05 -6.00 -20.80
C VAL A 94 25.59 -7.39 -20.49
N VAL A 95 26.44 -7.46 -19.48
CA VAL A 95 26.83 -8.70 -18.82
C VAL A 95 26.31 -8.60 -17.39
N ALA A 96 25.53 -9.58 -16.94
CA ALA A 96 24.95 -9.59 -15.60
C ALA A 96 25.15 -10.96 -14.94
N TYR A 97 25.33 -10.95 -13.63
CA TYR A 97 25.15 -12.15 -12.83
C TYR A 97 23.65 -12.47 -12.72
N GLU A 98 23.31 -13.75 -12.85
CA GLU A 98 21.97 -14.25 -12.57
C GLU A 98 22.00 -15.13 -11.33
N LEU A 99 21.29 -14.70 -10.28
CA LEU A 99 21.20 -15.43 -9.02
C LEU A 99 19.80 -16.04 -8.89
N ALA A 100 19.73 -17.36 -8.78
CA ALA A 100 18.48 -18.10 -8.78
C ALA A 100 17.50 -17.62 -7.70
N ARG A 101 16.21 -17.53 -8.06
CA ARG A 101 15.15 -17.05 -7.17
C ARG A 101 15.09 -17.79 -5.84
N GLN A 102 15.23 -19.12 -5.87
CA GLN A 102 15.19 -19.93 -4.65
C GLN A 102 16.32 -19.54 -3.70
N THR A 103 17.53 -19.35 -4.22
CA THR A 103 18.68 -18.90 -3.42
C THR A 103 18.43 -17.54 -2.79
N VAL A 104 17.85 -16.58 -3.53
CA VAL A 104 17.51 -15.27 -2.98
C VAL A 104 16.44 -15.38 -1.88
N GLN A 105 15.43 -16.23 -2.06
CA GLN A 105 14.41 -16.50 -1.04
C GLN A 105 15.01 -17.11 0.22
N ASP A 106 15.92 -18.07 0.07
CA ASP A 106 16.62 -18.70 1.19
C ASP A 106 17.51 -17.68 1.93
N LEU A 107 18.19 -16.79 1.19
CA LEU A 107 18.98 -15.70 1.75
C LEU A 107 18.12 -14.68 2.49
N ILE A 108 16.96 -14.29 1.96
CA ILE A 108 16.02 -13.38 2.64
C ILE A 108 15.49 -14.03 3.93
N ALA A 109 15.12 -15.32 3.86
CA ALA A 109 14.62 -16.06 5.02
C ALA A 109 15.68 -16.22 6.11
N ALA A 110 16.95 -16.43 5.73
CA ALA A 110 18.05 -16.63 6.65
C ALA A 110 18.73 -15.32 7.11
N ASN A 111 18.60 -14.23 6.34
CA ASN A 111 19.25 -12.96 6.60
C ASN A 111 18.29 -11.79 6.33
N ALA A 112 17.56 -11.40 7.36
CA ALA A 112 16.64 -10.27 7.29
C ALA A 112 17.33 -8.93 6.93
N HIS A 113 18.62 -8.78 7.21
CA HIS A 113 19.39 -7.59 6.83
C HIS A 113 19.68 -7.56 5.33
N PHE A 114 19.99 -8.72 4.72
CA PHE A 114 20.09 -8.87 3.27
C PHE A 114 18.77 -8.52 2.59
N GLY A 115 17.64 -9.05 3.09
CA GLY A 115 16.32 -8.67 2.62
C GLY A 115 16.10 -7.16 2.73
N ALA A 116 16.35 -6.58 3.91
CA ALA A 116 16.22 -5.15 4.12
C ALA A 116 17.06 -4.33 3.12
N LEU A 117 18.34 -4.67 2.91
CA LEU A 117 19.23 -3.96 1.98
C LEU A 117 18.82 -4.13 0.52
N LEU A 118 18.38 -5.33 0.12
CA LEU A 118 17.86 -5.62 -1.21
C LEU A 118 16.64 -4.75 -1.55
N PHE A 119 15.88 -4.34 -0.53
CA PHE A 119 14.75 -3.42 -0.66
C PHE A 119 15.07 -1.97 -0.24
N ALA A 120 16.22 -1.72 0.41
CA ALA A 120 16.61 -0.40 0.94
C ALA A 120 17.18 0.54 -0.14
N ASP A 121 17.71 -0.01 -1.23
CA ASP A 121 18.14 0.82 -2.38
C ASP A 121 16.96 1.52 -3.09
N LEU A 122 15.72 1.17 -2.68
CA LEU A 122 14.51 1.92 -3.00
C LEU A 122 14.30 3.14 -2.09
N GLY A 123 14.76 3.06 -0.83
CA GLY A 123 14.72 4.15 0.17
C GLY A 123 15.76 5.24 -0.08
N SER A 124 16.96 4.87 -0.56
CA SER A 124 17.97 5.81 -1.06
C SER A 124 17.49 6.53 -2.34
N LYS A 125 16.83 5.80 -3.25
CA LYS A 125 16.16 6.39 -4.43
C LYS A 125 14.98 7.28 -4.04
N LEU A 126 14.20 6.92 -3.02
CA LEU A 126 13.18 7.80 -2.42
C LEU A 126 13.80 9.07 -1.82
N SER A 127 14.98 8.96 -1.20
CA SER A 127 15.75 10.09 -0.65
C SER A 127 16.28 11.00 -1.77
N ALA A 128 16.74 10.43 -2.88
CA ALA A 128 17.14 11.17 -4.09
C ALA A 128 15.93 11.78 -4.84
N LEU A 129 14.75 11.13 -4.77
CA LEU A 129 13.45 11.69 -5.17
C LEU A 129 12.92 12.71 -4.15
N THR A 130 13.48 12.77 -2.94
CA THR A 130 13.20 13.85 -1.97
C THR A 130 13.93 15.14 -2.38
N GLU A 131 15.06 15.02 -3.09
CA GLU A 131 15.78 16.15 -3.69
C GLU A 131 15.20 16.58 -5.05
N ARG A 132 14.47 15.70 -5.75
CA ARG A 132 13.76 16.02 -7.00
C ARG A 132 12.25 16.05 -6.75
N GLN A 133 11.71 17.25 -6.57
CA GLN A 133 10.27 17.52 -6.42
C GLN A 133 9.41 16.80 -7.48
N GLU A 134 8.90 15.61 -7.15
CA GLU A 134 7.71 15.04 -7.78
C GLU A 134 6.71 14.64 -6.69
N GLY A 135 5.82 15.58 -6.40
CA GLY A 135 4.83 15.48 -5.34
C GLY A 135 3.63 14.65 -5.77
N ASN A 136 3.47 13.47 -5.16
CA ASN A 136 2.16 12.85 -4.91
C ASN A 136 2.27 11.62 -3.99
N GLU A 137 3.36 10.86 -4.06
CA GLU A 137 3.57 9.69 -3.20
C GLU A 137 4.07 10.11 -1.80
N LEU A 138 4.96 11.11 -1.72
CA LEU A 138 5.51 11.68 -0.48
C LEU A 138 4.46 12.25 0.48
N GLN A 139 3.32 12.74 -0.02
CA GLN A 139 2.23 13.22 0.83
C GLN A 139 1.53 12.08 1.57
N ALA A 140 1.44 10.89 0.96
CA ALA A 140 0.80 9.74 1.58
C ALA A 140 1.60 9.21 2.81
N PHE A 141 2.93 9.37 2.80
CA PHE A 141 3.80 9.04 3.95
C PHE A 141 3.53 9.91 5.19
N ASN A 142 3.08 11.14 4.99
CA ASN A 142 2.78 12.12 6.05
C ASN A 142 1.31 12.13 6.49
N LEU A 143 0.46 11.30 5.87
CA LEU A 143 -0.97 11.21 6.18
C LEU A 143 -1.33 9.94 6.95
N ALA A 144 -0.57 8.85 6.79
CA ALA A 144 -0.85 7.55 7.40
C ALA A 144 -0.43 7.47 8.86
N ARG A 145 -1.34 6.99 9.72
CA ARG A 145 -1.08 6.76 11.14
C ARG A 145 -0.49 5.38 11.39
N VAL A 146 0.32 5.28 12.45
CA VAL A 146 0.99 4.03 12.83
C VAL A 146 0.00 2.88 13.10
N ASP A 147 -1.19 3.16 13.64
CA ASP A 147 -2.22 2.16 13.91
C ASP A 147 -3.02 1.69 12.68
N GLU A 148 -2.89 2.38 11.55
CA GLU A 148 -3.46 1.96 10.26
C GLU A 148 -2.54 0.97 9.53
N ALA A 149 -1.24 0.98 9.87
CA ALA A 149 -0.29 -0.01 9.40
C ALA A 149 -0.45 -1.34 10.15
N LEU A 150 0.04 -2.43 9.54
CA LEU A 150 0.03 -3.74 10.18
C LEU A 150 0.97 -3.73 11.40
N LEU A 151 0.39 -3.81 12.60
CA LEU A 151 1.12 -4.00 13.85
C LEU A 151 1.29 -5.48 14.16
N ARG A 152 2.53 -5.92 14.35
CA ARG A 152 2.81 -7.28 14.80
C ARG A 152 2.51 -7.42 16.29
N PRO A 153 1.90 -8.54 16.72
CA PRO A 153 1.71 -8.81 18.14
C PRO A 153 3.03 -8.76 18.91
N ALA A 154 3.04 -8.04 20.03
CA ALA A 154 4.20 -7.98 20.90
C ALA A 154 4.24 -9.20 21.82
N ILE A 155 5.11 -10.16 21.50
CA ILE A 155 5.37 -11.30 22.38
C ILE A 155 6.26 -10.82 23.53
N VAL A 156 5.77 -10.93 24.76
CA VAL A 156 6.49 -10.51 25.97
C VAL A 156 6.95 -11.74 26.74
N VAL A 157 8.23 -11.78 27.11
CA VAL A 157 8.83 -12.82 27.96
C VAL A 157 9.51 -12.19 29.17
N ASP A 158 9.68 -12.95 30.25
CA ASP A 158 10.46 -12.49 31.41
C ASP A 158 11.97 -12.54 31.13
N ALA A 159 12.73 -11.64 31.74
CA ALA A 159 14.19 -11.52 31.59
C ALA A 159 14.97 -12.81 31.92
N GLU A 160 14.42 -13.66 32.79
CA GLU A 160 15.00 -14.96 33.18
C GLU A 160 14.75 -16.07 32.16
N THR A 161 13.88 -15.85 31.17
CA THR A 161 13.60 -16.83 30.11
C THR A 161 14.89 -17.14 29.34
N ASP A 162 15.19 -18.41 29.14
CA ASP A 162 16.39 -18.81 28.41
C ASP A 162 16.27 -18.49 26.91
N ILE A 163 17.41 -18.23 26.26
CA ILE A 163 17.43 -17.86 24.84
C ILE A 163 16.93 -18.99 23.94
N LEU A 164 17.12 -20.27 24.30
CA LEU A 164 16.60 -21.38 23.51
C LEU A 164 15.05 -21.36 23.48
N SER A 165 14.40 -21.11 24.60
CA SER A 165 12.94 -20.93 24.70
C SER A 165 12.47 -19.73 23.88
N VAL A 166 13.20 -18.61 23.90
CA VAL A 166 12.89 -17.44 23.07
C VAL A 166 13.01 -17.74 21.57
N VAL A 167 14.03 -18.49 21.15
CA VAL A 167 14.19 -18.90 19.74
C VAL A 167 13.09 -19.86 19.31
N ARG A 168 12.55 -20.71 20.20
CA ARG A 168 11.35 -21.52 19.91
C ARG A 168 10.12 -20.63 19.65
N LEU A 169 9.94 -19.56 20.43
CA LEU A 169 8.88 -18.58 20.17
C LEU A 169 9.04 -17.87 18.82
N PHE A 170 10.28 -17.59 18.39
CA PHE A 170 10.53 -17.07 17.04
C PHE A 170 10.01 -18.01 15.95
N GLN A 171 10.26 -19.32 16.07
CA GLN A 171 9.75 -20.31 15.12
C GLN A 171 8.23 -20.45 15.18
N GLU A 172 7.66 -20.59 16.38
CA GLU A 172 6.22 -20.80 16.58
C GLU A 172 5.40 -19.63 16.05
N HIS A 173 5.80 -18.40 16.35
CA HIS A 173 5.07 -17.20 15.99
C HIS A 173 5.57 -16.53 14.70
N LYS A 174 6.55 -17.14 14.01
CA LYS A 174 7.23 -16.55 12.83
C LYS A 174 7.71 -15.11 13.10
N SER A 175 8.23 -14.88 14.29
CA SER A 175 8.73 -13.58 14.75
C SER A 175 10.26 -13.56 14.75
N THR A 176 10.84 -12.37 14.66
CA THR A 176 12.30 -12.15 14.79
C THR A 176 12.66 -11.33 16.03
N ASN A 177 11.69 -11.08 16.90
CA ASN A 177 11.86 -10.33 18.14
C ASN A 177 10.83 -10.72 19.23
N VAL A 178 11.24 -10.48 20.47
CA VAL A 178 10.37 -10.50 21.65
C VAL A 178 10.68 -9.27 22.50
N LEU A 179 9.68 -8.78 23.20
CA LEU A 179 9.87 -7.84 24.29
C LEU A 179 10.27 -8.60 25.55
N VAL A 180 11.20 -8.04 26.30
CA VAL A 180 11.78 -8.65 27.50
C VAL A 180 11.40 -7.80 28.68
N ARG A 181 10.66 -8.37 29.62
CA ARG A 181 10.24 -7.72 30.86
C ARG A 181 11.25 -8.01 31.95
N ASP A 182 11.88 -6.96 32.45
CA ASP A 182 12.81 -7.04 33.58
C ASP A 182 12.16 -6.37 34.81
N ASN A 183 11.54 -7.22 35.64
CA ASN A 183 10.92 -6.80 36.90
C ASN A 183 11.95 -6.72 38.06
N ALA A 184 13.17 -7.21 37.86
CA ALA A 184 14.22 -7.16 38.88
C ALA A 184 14.92 -5.78 38.91
N ALA A 185 14.92 -5.07 37.78
CA ALA A 185 15.32 -3.67 37.72
C ALA A 185 14.35 -2.76 38.48
N THR A 186 14.86 -1.68 39.08
CA THR A 186 14.05 -0.65 39.74
C THR A 186 14.32 0.71 39.08
N PRO A 187 13.33 1.31 38.37
CA PRO A 187 11.98 0.78 38.10
C PRO A 187 12.00 -0.43 37.14
N PRO A 188 10.91 -1.24 37.13
CA PRO A 188 10.73 -2.27 36.11
C PRO A 188 10.89 -1.67 34.72
N ARG A 189 11.53 -2.42 33.83
CA ARG A 189 11.84 -1.93 32.48
C ARG A 189 11.49 -2.96 31.43
N LEU A 190 11.22 -2.45 30.23
CA LEU A 190 10.99 -3.27 29.05
C LEU A 190 12.19 -3.13 28.13
N GLY A 191 12.66 -4.25 27.60
CA GLY A 191 13.68 -4.33 26.57
C GLY A 191 13.19 -5.13 25.38
N MET A 192 14.07 -5.32 24.40
CA MET A 192 13.80 -6.14 23.23
C MET A 192 14.99 -7.04 22.93
N PHE A 193 14.70 -8.31 22.69
CA PHE A 193 15.66 -9.26 22.16
C PHE A 193 15.29 -9.59 20.71
N THR A 194 16.29 -9.67 19.84
CA THR A 194 16.10 -9.83 18.40
C THR A 194 16.98 -10.96 17.86
N ALA A 195 16.62 -11.52 16.70
CA ALA A 195 17.40 -12.58 16.06
C ALA A 195 18.87 -12.21 15.82
N THR A 196 19.20 -10.94 15.62
CA THR A 196 20.60 -10.49 15.47
C THR A 196 21.40 -10.59 16.77
N ALA A 197 20.75 -10.50 17.93
CA ALA A 197 21.38 -10.70 19.24
C ALA A 197 21.71 -12.18 19.53
N LEU A 198 21.11 -13.13 18.80
CA LEU A 198 21.43 -14.55 18.93
C LEU A 198 22.90 -14.85 18.61
N GLN A 199 23.48 -14.14 17.64
CA GLN A 199 24.91 -14.28 17.31
C GLN A 199 25.78 -13.93 18.52
N LYS A 200 25.43 -12.85 19.24
CA LYS A 200 26.12 -12.44 20.48
C LYS A 200 25.92 -13.48 21.61
N ALA A 201 24.77 -14.14 21.65
CA ALA A 201 24.49 -15.20 22.61
C ALA A 201 25.38 -16.43 22.39
N VAL A 202 25.48 -16.88 21.14
CA VAL A 202 26.34 -18.02 20.76
C VAL A 202 27.81 -17.72 21.09
N LEU A 203 28.29 -16.50 20.82
CA LEU A 203 29.66 -16.10 21.10
C LEU A 203 30.03 -16.05 22.59
N ARG A 204 29.06 -16.03 23.51
CA ARG A 204 29.33 -16.09 24.96
C ARG A 204 29.79 -17.46 25.45
N GLY A 205 29.58 -18.52 24.67
CA GLY A 205 29.95 -19.89 25.05
C GLY A 205 29.10 -20.51 26.17
N THR A 206 28.14 -19.77 26.73
CA THR A 206 27.12 -20.30 27.64
C THR A 206 26.07 -21.07 26.84
N PRO A 207 25.66 -22.28 27.26
CA PRO A 207 24.54 -22.98 26.64
C PRO A 207 23.27 -22.10 26.58
N LEU A 208 22.60 -22.07 25.43
CA LEU A 208 21.46 -21.17 25.18
C LEU A 208 20.23 -21.48 26.04
N ASP A 209 20.11 -22.72 26.52
CA ASP A 209 19.09 -23.19 27.46
C ASP A 209 19.38 -22.78 28.92
N GLN A 210 20.54 -22.17 29.18
CA GLN A 210 20.97 -21.68 30.49
C GLN A 210 21.28 -20.19 30.49
N LEU A 211 21.20 -19.53 29.33
CA LEU A 211 21.54 -18.11 29.17
C LEU A 211 20.25 -17.27 29.21
N PRO A 212 20.02 -16.46 30.25
CA PRO A 212 18.84 -15.60 30.33
C PRO A 212 18.84 -14.54 29.23
N VAL A 213 17.68 -14.37 28.59
CA VAL A 213 17.49 -13.39 27.52
C VAL A 213 17.72 -11.96 27.99
N GLY A 214 17.43 -11.66 29.25
CA GLY A 214 17.60 -10.35 29.87
C GLY A 214 19.02 -9.81 29.84
N LEU A 215 20.04 -10.69 29.76
CA LEU A 215 21.45 -10.29 29.67
C LEU A 215 21.84 -9.73 28.29
N LEU A 216 21.05 -10.02 27.26
CA LEU A 216 21.31 -9.63 25.87
C LEU A 216 20.19 -8.79 25.25
N ALA A 217 19.12 -8.52 26.02
CA ALA A 217 18.07 -7.61 25.63
C ALA A 217 18.59 -6.15 25.56
N ASN A 218 18.12 -5.39 24.58
CA ASN A 218 18.33 -3.95 24.52
C ASN A 218 17.19 -3.23 25.24
N TYR A 219 17.50 -2.52 26.33
CA TYR A 219 16.52 -1.78 27.14
C TYR A 219 16.32 -0.32 26.69
N ASN A 220 17.10 0.17 25.73
CA ASN A 220 16.89 1.47 25.11
C ASN A 220 15.90 1.33 23.95
N LEU A 221 14.63 1.11 24.30
CA LEU A 221 13.56 0.94 23.32
C LEU A 221 13.26 2.27 22.63
N VAL A 222 13.20 2.22 21.30
CA VAL A 222 12.68 3.31 20.49
C VAL A 222 11.19 3.05 20.28
N THR A 223 10.37 4.01 20.69
CA THR A 223 8.92 3.89 20.74
C THR A 223 8.25 4.98 19.93
N VAL A 224 7.08 4.67 19.38
CA VAL A 224 6.17 5.63 18.72
C VAL A 224 4.77 5.45 19.30
N ARG A 225 3.92 6.47 19.16
CA ARG A 225 2.49 6.37 19.52
C ARG A 225 1.70 5.82 18.35
N ALA A 226 0.60 5.14 18.65
CA ALA A 226 -0.41 4.73 17.67
C ALA A 226 -0.95 5.91 16.83
N SER A 227 -0.93 7.12 17.39
CA SER A 227 -1.35 8.36 16.70
C SER A 227 -0.27 9.01 15.84
N ASP A 228 0.98 8.58 15.92
CA ASP A 228 2.08 9.20 15.19
C ASP A 228 2.00 8.85 13.69
N GLN A 229 2.70 9.64 12.87
CA GLN A 229 2.76 9.43 11.44
C GLN A 229 3.75 8.29 11.08
N VAL A 230 3.38 7.48 10.11
CA VAL A 230 4.21 6.37 9.60
C VAL A 230 5.53 6.88 9.03
N GLY A 231 5.53 8.03 8.35
CA GLY A 231 6.75 8.70 7.88
C GLY A 231 7.72 9.04 9.01
N ASP A 232 7.21 9.55 10.14
CA ASP A 232 8.03 9.86 11.31
C ASP A 232 8.60 8.58 11.96
N ALA A 233 7.81 7.51 12.01
CA ALA A 233 8.27 6.21 12.48
C ALA A 233 9.41 5.65 11.62
N LEU A 234 9.31 5.76 10.28
CA LEU A 234 10.38 5.39 9.35
C LEU A 234 11.64 6.24 9.52
N ALA A 235 11.47 7.57 9.65
CA ALA A 235 12.59 8.47 9.88
C ALA A 235 13.30 8.14 11.21
N LEU A 236 12.54 7.80 12.25
CA LEU A 236 13.07 7.38 13.54
C LEU A 236 13.84 6.05 13.43
N MET A 237 13.27 5.07 12.73
CA MET A 237 13.95 3.81 12.39
C MET A 237 15.30 4.06 11.70
N GLN A 238 15.33 4.92 10.68
CA GLN A 238 16.55 5.26 9.95
C GLN A 238 17.58 6.00 10.82
N ARG A 239 17.16 7.00 11.61
CA ARG A 239 18.04 7.76 12.52
C ARG A 239 18.71 6.88 13.56
N HIS A 240 17.98 5.89 14.08
CA HIS A 240 18.50 4.94 15.07
C HIS A 240 19.13 3.69 14.44
N ASN A 241 19.15 3.58 13.11
CA ASN A 241 19.59 2.41 12.36
C ASN A 241 18.95 1.10 12.85
N ILE A 242 17.64 1.14 13.05
CA ILE A 242 16.80 0.01 13.48
C ILE A 242 15.68 -0.20 12.46
N HIS A 243 15.16 -1.43 12.39
CA HIS A 243 14.10 -1.79 11.44
C HIS A 243 12.72 -1.95 12.10
N ARG A 244 12.59 -1.56 13.37
CA ARG A 244 11.38 -1.77 14.15
C ARG A 244 11.28 -0.80 15.31
N VAL A 245 10.06 -0.43 15.68
CA VAL A 245 9.74 0.40 16.85
C VAL A 245 8.60 -0.23 17.63
N VAL A 246 8.59 0.00 18.95
CA VAL A 246 7.47 -0.44 19.79
C VAL A 246 6.37 0.61 19.71
N VAL A 247 5.14 0.17 19.45
CA VAL A 247 3.98 1.05 19.35
C VAL A 247 3.23 1.08 20.68
N LEU A 248 3.05 2.28 21.21
CA LEU A 248 2.36 2.53 22.47
C LEU A 248 1.00 3.21 22.24
N GLU A 249 0.00 2.86 23.05
CA GLU A 249 -1.19 3.67 23.26
C GLU A 249 -1.28 3.98 24.76
N GLY A 250 -0.99 5.23 25.14
CA GLY A 250 -0.70 5.56 26.54
C GLY A 250 0.57 4.83 27.01
N ASP A 251 0.46 4.08 28.12
CA ASP A 251 1.55 3.26 28.67
C ASP A 251 1.48 1.78 28.24
N GLU A 252 0.46 1.41 27.45
CA GLU A 252 0.28 0.04 26.98
C GLU A 252 0.98 -0.22 25.65
N VAL A 253 1.63 -1.38 25.54
CA VAL A 253 2.21 -1.85 24.28
C VAL A 253 1.10 -2.40 23.39
N LYS A 254 0.88 -1.75 22.25
CA LYS A 254 -0.06 -2.23 21.22
C LYS A 254 0.55 -3.27 20.30
N GLY A 255 1.85 -3.15 20.04
CA GLY A 255 2.54 -4.06 19.13
C GLY A 255 3.91 -3.54 18.74
N VAL A 256 4.45 -4.15 17.69
CA VAL A 256 5.70 -3.75 17.06
C VAL A 256 5.43 -3.41 15.60
N LEU A 257 5.87 -2.23 15.17
CA LEU A 257 5.85 -1.84 13.76
C LEU A 257 7.22 -2.13 13.16
N GLU A 258 7.27 -2.93 12.09
CA GLU A 258 8.51 -3.18 11.34
C GLU A 258 8.54 -2.37 10.04
N SER A 259 9.74 -1.97 9.59
CA SER A 259 9.90 -1.20 8.36
C SER A 259 9.32 -1.94 7.15
N LEU A 260 9.43 -3.28 7.10
CA LEU A 260 8.87 -4.09 6.02
C LEU A 260 7.33 -4.03 6.00
N ASP A 261 6.68 -3.99 7.15
CA ASP A 261 5.22 -3.90 7.24
C ASP A 261 4.74 -2.52 6.80
N VAL A 262 5.50 -1.47 7.09
CA VAL A 262 5.28 -0.13 6.53
C VAL A 262 5.41 -0.14 5.01
N PHE A 263 6.46 -0.74 4.46
CA PHE A 263 6.63 -0.83 3.00
C PHE A 263 5.54 -1.68 2.33
N ALA A 264 5.08 -2.76 2.98
CA ALA A 264 3.98 -3.57 2.50
C ALA A 264 2.65 -2.80 2.50
N PHE A 265 2.39 -2.02 3.55
CA PHE A 265 1.25 -1.10 3.64
C PHE A 265 1.28 -0.06 2.51
N LEU A 266 2.44 0.56 2.27
CA LEU A 266 2.62 1.56 1.21
C LEU A 266 2.50 0.97 -0.20
N SER A 267 2.85 -0.31 -0.37
CA SER A 267 2.67 -1.01 -1.64
C SER A 267 1.19 -1.25 -1.99
N ASN A 268 0.27 -1.10 -1.02
CA ASN A 268 -1.16 -1.20 -1.26
C ASN A 268 -1.75 0.15 -1.72
N HIS A 269 -1.53 0.49 -2.99
CA HIS A 269 -1.98 1.74 -3.61
C HIS A 269 -3.48 2.06 -3.40
N SER A 270 -4.35 1.04 -3.31
CA SER A 270 -5.79 1.24 -3.08
C SER A 270 -6.09 1.91 -1.74
N HIS A 271 -5.33 1.55 -0.69
CA HIS A 271 -5.51 2.11 0.64
C HIS A 271 -5.01 3.55 0.72
N LEU A 272 -3.86 3.86 0.09
CA LEU A 272 -3.36 5.24 0.03
C LEU A 272 -4.32 6.17 -0.71
N ILE A 273 -4.95 5.70 -1.79
CA ILE A 273 -5.98 6.46 -2.50
C ILE A 273 -7.17 6.73 -1.56
N SER A 274 -7.67 5.70 -0.87
CA SER A 274 -8.76 5.85 0.09
C SER A 274 -8.47 6.92 1.15
N MET A 275 -7.27 6.89 1.73
CA MET A 275 -6.86 7.88 2.73
C MET A 275 -6.82 9.31 2.20
N ARG A 276 -6.34 9.49 0.96
CA ARG A 276 -6.33 10.80 0.30
C ARG A 276 -7.74 11.28 0.01
N LEU A 277 -8.66 10.39 -0.37
CA LEU A 277 -10.08 10.75 -0.54
C LEU A 277 -10.68 11.26 0.78
N ASP A 278 -10.45 10.56 1.89
CA ASP A 278 -11.02 10.92 3.18
C ASP A 278 -10.50 12.29 3.69
N ASN A 279 -9.25 12.62 3.39
CA ASN A 279 -8.59 13.86 3.82
C ASN A 279 -8.63 15.00 2.80
N ALA A 280 -9.13 14.77 1.57
CA ALA A 280 -9.07 15.76 0.51
C ALA A 280 -9.77 17.07 0.92
N GLY A 281 -9.08 18.19 0.73
CA GLY A 281 -9.53 19.52 1.14
C GLY A 281 -10.23 20.32 0.04
N SER A 282 -10.12 19.89 -1.22
CA SER A 282 -10.65 20.62 -2.37
C SER A 282 -11.09 19.70 -3.52
N LEU A 283 -11.88 20.24 -4.45
CA LEU A 283 -12.33 19.50 -5.63
C LEU A 283 -11.20 19.24 -6.61
N GLU A 284 -10.22 20.13 -6.70
CA GLU A 284 -9.01 19.96 -7.53
C GLU A 284 -8.18 18.76 -7.05
N GLU A 285 -8.05 18.59 -5.73
CA GLU A 285 -7.38 17.42 -5.15
C GLU A 285 -8.13 16.13 -5.46
N LEU A 286 -9.46 16.14 -5.34
CA LEU A 286 -10.30 14.99 -5.72
C LEU A 286 -10.19 14.64 -7.22
N ALA A 287 -10.08 15.63 -8.10
CA ALA A 287 -9.86 15.40 -9.53
C ALA A 287 -8.52 14.70 -9.80
N ALA A 288 -7.46 15.10 -9.10
CA ALA A 288 -6.16 14.45 -9.19
C ALA A 288 -6.22 12.99 -8.69
N ILE A 289 -6.92 12.75 -7.58
CA ILE A 289 -7.11 11.39 -7.02
C ILE A 289 -7.94 10.51 -7.98
N ALA A 290 -8.97 11.07 -8.62
CA ALA A 290 -9.75 10.36 -9.64
C ALA A 290 -8.91 9.92 -10.86
N GLY A 291 -7.84 10.66 -11.19
CA GLY A 291 -6.80 10.21 -12.13
C GLY A 291 -6.06 8.98 -11.61
N GLN A 292 -5.59 9.02 -10.37
CA GLN A 292 -4.83 7.92 -9.74
C GLN A 292 -5.61 6.61 -9.63
N ILE A 293 -6.93 6.66 -9.44
CA ILE A 293 -7.81 5.47 -9.48
C ILE A 293 -7.71 4.79 -10.85
N THR A 294 -7.67 5.57 -11.94
CA THR A 294 -7.56 5.07 -13.31
C THR A 294 -6.21 4.37 -13.52
N ASP A 295 -5.12 4.97 -13.06
CA ASP A 295 -3.79 4.38 -13.13
C ASP A 295 -3.68 3.11 -12.28
N MET A 296 -4.36 3.07 -11.13
CA MET A 296 -4.43 1.88 -10.27
C MET A 296 -5.09 0.70 -11.01
N ILE A 297 -6.18 0.92 -11.74
CA ILE A 297 -6.85 -0.12 -12.52
C ILE A 297 -5.88 -0.72 -13.54
N GLY A 298 -5.19 0.12 -14.32
CA GLY A 298 -4.21 -0.31 -15.31
C GLY A 298 -3.08 -1.14 -14.69
N ARG A 299 -2.52 -0.65 -13.58
CA ARG A 299 -1.48 -1.37 -12.82
C ARG A 299 -1.98 -2.71 -12.31
N GLN A 300 -3.13 -2.75 -11.62
CA GLN A 300 -3.68 -3.98 -11.04
C GLN A 300 -4.00 -5.04 -12.12
N PHE A 301 -4.54 -4.61 -13.26
CA PHE A 301 -4.82 -5.47 -14.39
C PHE A 301 -3.55 -6.07 -15.00
N ARG A 302 -2.52 -5.25 -15.27
CA ARG A 302 -1.19 -5.72 -15.72
C ARG A 302 -0.53 -6.66 -14.72
N SER A 303 -0.86 -6.47 -13.44
CA SER A 303 -0.42 -7.30 -12.34
C SER A 303 -1.13 -8.67 -12.29
N GLY A 304 -2.18 -8.90 -13.09
CA GLY A 304 -2.94 -10.15 -13.08
C GLY A 304 -3.91 -10.26 -11.90
N THR A 305 -4.24 -9.14 -11.23
CA THR A 305 -5.31 -9.11 -10.24
C THR A 305 -6.64 -9.45 -10.92
N ARG A 306 -7.44 -10.32 -10.29
CA ARG A 306 -8.74 -10.72 -10.84
C ARG A 306 -9.63 -9.49 -11.06
N VAL A 307 -10.20 -9.35 -12.26
CA VAL A 307 -11.04 -8.20 -12.64
C VAL A 307 -12.17 -7.94 -11.63
N ALA A 308 -12.81 -9.00 -11.12
CA ALA A 308 -13.85 -8.87 -10.09
C ALA A 308 -13.36 -8.25 -8.77
N LEU A 309 -12.07 -8.38 -8.43
CA LEU A 309 -11.48 -7.68 -7.28
C LEU A 309 -11.19 -6.22 -7.63
N ILE A 310 -10.72 -5.95 -8.84
CA ILE A 310 -10.49 -4.57 -9.31
C ILE A 310 -11.81 -3.79 -9.30
N ALA A 311 -12.90 -4.37 -9.84
CA ALA A 311 -14.21 -3.74 -9.88
C ALA A 311 -14.71 -3.34 -8.48
N ARG A 312 -14.61 -4.25 -7.51
CA ARG A 312 -14.98 -3.95 -6.11
C ARG A 312 -14.13 -2.85 -5.48
N LEU A 313 -12.82 -2.82 -5.75
CA LEU A 313 -11.95 -1.75 -5.26
C LEU A 313 -12.31 -0.41 -5.88
N VAL A 314 -12.55 -0.37 -7.20
CA VAL A 314 -12.94 0.85 -7.91
C VAL A 314 -14.28 1.37 -7.39
N GLN A 315 -15.25 0.49 -7.19
CA GLN A 315 -16.55 0.85 -6.63
C GLN A 315 -16.42 1.50 -5.25
N ASP A 316 -15.63 0.92 -4.33
CA ASP A 316 -15.42 1.50 -2.99
C ASP A 316 -14.76 2.89 -3.07
N LEU A 317 -13.74 3.03 -3.93
CA LEU A 317 -13.03 4.30 -4.10
C LEU A 317 -13.90 5.37 -4.78
N ASN A 318 -14.73 5.00 -5.76
CA ASN A 318 -15.66 5.93 -6.41
C ASN A 318 -16.75 6.40 -5.45
N ALA A 319 -17.32 5.49 -4.64
CA ALA A 319 -18.28 5.86 -3.61
C ALA A 319 -17.67 6.87 -2.62
N ARG A 320 -16.44 6.63 -2.14
CA ARG A 320 -15.73 7.59 -1.27
C ARG A 320 -15.46 8.92 -1.95
N LEU A 321 -15.03 8.91 -3.21
CA LEU A 321 -14.81 10.12 -4.02
C LEU A 321 -16.09 10.96 -4.13
N PHE A 322 -17.22 10.33 -4.41
CA PHE A 322 -18.52 11.00 -4.56
C PHE A 322 -19.03 11.51 -3.21
N ALA A 323 -18.91 10.69 -2.16
CA ALA A 323 -19.28 11.09 -0.80
C ALA A 323 -18.48 12.31 -0.34
N ARG A 324 -17.16 12.32 -0.57
CA ARG A 324 -16.30 13.44 -0.20
C ARG A 324 -16.61 14.69 -1.01
N ALA A 325 -16.83 14.56 -2.33
CA ALA A 325 -17.23 15.68 -3.17
C ALA A 325 -18.54 16.30 -2.68
N TRP A 326 -19.51 15.48 -2.29
CA TRP A 326 -20.76 15.96 -1.69
C TRP A 326 -20.51 16.73 -0.39
N GLN A 327 -19.70 16.19 0.52
CA GLN A 327 -19.35 16.85 1.78
C GLN A 327 -18.62 18.20 1.60
N LEU A 328 -17.81 18.36 0.54
CA LEU A 328 -17.12 19.61 0.23
C LEU A 328 -18.04 20.66 -0.43
N ILE A 329 -19.10 20.22 -1.12
CA ILE A 329 -19.99 21.11 -1.91
C ILE A 329 -21.24 21.49 -1.11
N ALA A 330 -21.86 20.53 -0.43
CA ALA A 330 -23.12 20.70 0.29
C ALA A 330 -22.88 21.19 1.73
N PRO A 331 -23.72 22.10 2.24
CA PRO A 331 -23.67 22.49 3.65
C PRO A 331 -23.85 21.30 4.60
N PRO A 332 -23.21 21.27 5.79
CA PRO A 332 -23.31 20.16 6.73
C PRO A 332 -24.75 19.77 7.10
N GLU A 333 -25.64 20.75 7.21
CA GLU A 333 -27.07 20.50 7.48
C GLU A 333 -27.75 19.74 6.33
N LEU A 334 -27.44 20.09 5.07
CA LEU A 334 -27.97 19.36 3.91
C LEU A 334 -27.42 17.93 3.88
N VAL A 335 -26.12 17.74 4.11
CA VAL A 335 -25.50 16.40 4.19
C VAL A 335 -26.18 15.55 5.26
N ALA A 336 -26.41 16.07 6.46
CA ALA A 336 -27.05 15.33 7.55
C ALA A 336 -28.55 15.03 7.34
N ASN A 337 -29.20 15.69 6.37
CA ASN A 337 -30.62 15.54 6.07
C ASN A 337 -30.89 15.04 4.66
N SER A 338 -29.87 14.49 3.99
CA SER A 338 -29.99 13.93 2.66
C SER A 338 -29.16 12.67 2.49
N CYS A 339 -29.61 11.77 1.63
CA CYS A 339 -28.87 10.60 1.18
C CYS A 339 -28.59 10.75 -0.32
N LEU A 340 -27.31 10.93 -0.66
CA LEU A 340 -26.82 10.85 -2.02
C LEU A 340 -26.72 9.37 -2.40
N PHE A 341 -27.29 9.00 -3.53
CA PHE A 341 -27.22 7.65 -4.07
C PHE A 341 -26.81 7.67 -5.53
N VAL A 342 -26.21 6.55 -5.96
CA VAL A 342 -25.88 6.25 -7.34
C VAL A 342 -26.75 5.10 -7.84
N MET A 343 -26.83 4.92 -9.14
CA MET A 343 -27.67 3.92 -9.79
C MET A 343 -27.03 3.49 -11.12
N GLY A 344 -27.72 2.66 -11.90
CA GLY A 344 -27.18 2.15 -13.16
C GLY A 344 -25.88 1.36 -12.96
N SER A 345 -24.90 1.55 -13.85
CA SER A 345 -23.61 0.83 -13.78
C SER A 345 -22.83 1.09 -12.50
N GLU A 346 -22.92 2.30 -11.95
CA GLU A 346 -22.26 2.64 -10.69
C GLU A 346 -22.95 1.94 -9.51
N GLY A 347 -24.29 1.95 -9.50
CA GLY A 347 -25.11 1.25 -8.51
C GLY A 347 -24.86 -0.27 -8.46
N ARG A 348 -24.69 -0.90 -9.64
CA ARG A 348 -24.35 -2.33 -9.75
C ARG A 348 -22.89 -2.67 -9.47
N GLY A 349 -22.01 -1.67 -9.34
CA GLY A 349 -20.57 -1.88 -9.16
C GLY A 349 -19.85 -2.38 -10.42
N GLU A 350 -20.42 -2.13 -11.59
CA GLU A 350 -19.88 -2.55 -12.90
C GLU A 350 -18.94 -1.51 -13.51
N GLN A 351 -18.87 -0.32 -12.89
CA GLN A 351 -18.15 0.84 -13.40
C GLN A 351 -16.63 0.75 -13.19
N LEU A 352 -15.97 -0.06 -14.03
CA LEU A 352 -14.51 -0.20 -14.06
C LEU A 352 -13.80 0.98 -14.72
N LEU A 353 -14.39 1.55 -15.77
CA LEU A 353 -13.94 2.77 -16.43
C LEU A 353 -15.02 3.83 -16.25
N LYS A 354 -14.62 5.10 -16.28
CA LYS A 354 -15.54 6.22 -16.07
C LYS A 354 -16.61 6.23 -17.17
N THR A 355 -17.84 5.94 -16.77
CA THR A 355 -19.03 6.05 -17.62
C THR A 355 -19.85 7.26 -17.15
N ASP A 356 -21.05 7.41 -17.71
CA ASP A 356 -21.98 8.45 -17.31
C ASP A 356 -22.28 8.44 -15.80
N GLN A 357 -22.60 9.61 -15.28
CA GLN A 357 -22.98 9.79 -13.88
C GLN A 357 -24.49 9.57 -13.72
N ASP A 358 -24.83 8.53 -12.98
CA ASP A 358 -26.19 8.11 -12.69
C ASP A 358 -26.42 8.25 -11.18
N ASN A 359 -27.03 9.36 -10.75
CA ASN A 359 -27.13 9.71 -9.33
C ASN A 359 -28.38 10.52 -8.97
N GLY A 360 -28.73 10.51 -7.69
CA GLY A 360 -29.86 11.25 -7.14
C GLY A 360 -29.69 11.56 -5.66
N LEU A 361 -30.64 12.33 -5.12
CA LEU A 361 -30.62 12.80 -3.73
C LEU A 361 -31.98 12.55 -3.06
N VAL A 362 -31.99 11.71 -2.04
CA VAL A 362 -33.13 11.56 -1.15
C VAL A 362 -33.04 12.63 -0.07
N LEU A 363 -34.07 13.45 0.09
CA LEU A 363 -34.20 14.39 1.20
C LEU A 363 -35.00 13.75 2.34
N ARG A 364 -34.61 14.00 3.58
CA ARG A 364 -35.40 13.57 4.75
C ARG A 364 -36.80 14.19 4.67
N ASP A 365 -37.84 13.39 4.90
CA ASP A 365 -39.21 13.89 4.89
C ASP A 365 -39.38 15.02 5.93
N GLY A 366 -40.01 16.12 5.50
CA GLY A 366 -40.21 17.32 6.32
C GLY A 366 -39.00 18.24 6.45
N PHE A 367 -37.85 17.92 5.84
CA PHE A 367 -36.72 18.84 5.75
C PHE A 367 -36.96 19.87 4.63
N ALA A 368 -36.73 21.15 4.94
CA ALA A 368 -36.77 22.23 3.96
C ALA A 368 -35.33 22.49 3.46
N PRO A 369 -34.98 22.09 2.23
CA PRO A 369 -33.64 22.30 1.71
C PRO A 369 -33.35 23.80 1.49
N PRO A 370 -32.07 24.20 1.45
CA PRO A 370 -31.68 25.58 1.16
C PRO A 370 -32.17 26.03 -0.22
N ALA A 371 -32.39 27.34 -0.40
CA ALA A 371 -32.84 27.92 -1.66
C ALA A 371 -31.87 27.63 -2.81
N GLU A 372 -30.58 27.47 -2.51
CA GLU A 372 -29.51 27.18 -3.46
C GLU A 372 -29.38 25.70 -3.82
N LEU A 373 -30.28 24.80 -3.37
CA LEU A 373 -30.20 23.35 -3.65
C LEU A 373 -29.98 23.05 -5.14
N ALA A 374 -30.67 23.78 -6.02
CA ALA A 374 -30.50 23.68 -7.48
C ALA A 374 -29.03 23.84 -7.89
N ALA A 375 -28.40 24.92 -7.44
CA ALA A 375 -27.02 25.27 -7.75
C ALA A 375 -26.01 24.32 -7.06
N ILE A 376 -26.29 23.87 -5.84
CA ILE A 376 -25.46 22.90 -5.11
C ILE A 376 -25.35 21.58 -5.90
N CYS A 377 -26.49 21.04 -6.34
CA CYS A 377 -26.51 19.79 -7.11
C CYS A 377 -25.91 19.96 -8.51
N GLN A 378 -26.04 21.14 -9.13
CA GLN A 378 -25.36 21.43 -10.39
C GLN A 378 -23.84 21.42 -10.20
N ARG A 379 -23.33 22.10 -9.16
CA ARG A 379 -21.89 22.10 -8.81
C ARG A 379 -21.36 20.68 -8.57
N PHE A 380 -22.15 19.81 -7.94
CA PHE A 380 -21.78 18.40 -7.77
C PHE A 380 -21.67 17.67 -9.11
N SER A 381 -22.64 17.86 -10.01
CA SER A 381 -22.61 17.23 -11.34
C SER A 381 -21.42 17.71 -12.18
N ASP A 382 -21.11 19.01 -12.10
CA ASP A 382 -19.98 19.63 -12.78
C ASP A 382 -18.63 19.14 -12.21
N ALA A 383 -18.55 18.91 -10.89
CA ALA A 383 -17.38 18.34 -10.25
C ALA A 383 -17.15 16.88 -10.71
N LEU A 384 -18.19 16.05 -10.77
CA LEU A 384 -18.05 14.70 -11.30
C LEU A 384 -17.60 14.71 -12.77
N ALA A 385 -18.10 15.64 -13.58
CA ALA A 385 -17.63 15.82 -14.95
C ALA A 385 -16.12 16.17 -15.01
N SER A 386 -15.63 17.03 -14.11
CA SER A 386 -14.19 17.36 -14.05
C SER A 386 -13.33 16.19 -13.56
N PHE A 387 -13.89 15.25 -12.80
CA PHE A 387 -13.23 14.00 -12.42
C PHE A 387 -13.20 12.97 -13.57
N GLY A 388 -13.94 13.23 -14.64
CA GLY A 388 -14.02 12.42 -15.85
C GLY A 388 -15.30 11.59 -15.98
N TYR A 389 -16.34 11.83 -15.17
CA TYR A 389 -17.65 11.19 -15.27
C TYR A 389 -18.60 12.06 -16.10
N PRO A 390 -18.77 11.79 -17.40
CA PRO A 390 -19.59 12.63 -18.27
C PRO A 390 -21.06 12.71 -17.79
N PRO A 391 -21.78 13.81 -18.10
CA PRO A 391 -23.21 13.91 -17.82
C PRO A 391 -24.01 12.77 -18.48
N CYS A 392 -24.99 12.22 -17.76
CA CYS A 392 -25.89 11.20 -18.29
C CYS A 392 -26.79 11.77 -19.41
N PRO A 393 -26.79 11.20 -20.62
CA PRO A 393 -27.66 11.64 -21.72
C PRO A 393 -29.16 11.54 -21.39
N GLY A 394 -29.53 10.59 -20.52
CA GLY A 394 -30.91 10.42 -20.02
C GLY A 394 -31.30 11.40 -18.93
N GLY A 395 -30.39 12.25 -18.47
CA GLY A 395 -30.65 13.25 -17.43
C GLY A 395 -30.90 12.65 -16.05
N ILE A 396 -30.38 11.44 -15.79
CA ILE A 396 -30.55 10.72 -14.52
C ILE A 396 -29.51 11.18 -13.50
N MET A 397 -29.63 12.45 -13.10
CA MET A 397 -28.61 13.13 -12.31
C MET A 397 -29.26 13.97 -11.21
N VAL A 398 -28.54 14.19 -10.12
CA VAL A 398 -28.97 15.05 -9.02
C VAL A 398 -29.22 16.51 -9.46
N SER A 399 -28.59 16.95 -10.55
CA SER A 399 -28.86 18.24 -11.19
C SER A 399 -30.28 18.32 -11.80
N ASN A 400 -30.95 17.20 -12.06
CA ASN A 400 -32.33 17.15 -12.52
C ASN A 400 -33.30 17.09 -11.31
N PRO A 401 -34.28 18.02 -11.19
CA PRO A 401 -35.30 18.00 -10.13
C PRO A 401 -36.10 16.69 -9.98
N ALA A 402 -36.20 15.89 -11.05
CA ALA A 402 -36.85 14.57 -11.00
C ALA A 402 -36.12 13.57 -10.09
N TRP A 403 -34.81 13.74 -9.89
CA TRP A 403 -33.93 12.83 -9.14
C TRP A 403 -33.46 13.42 -7.81
N ARG A 404 -34.17 14.44 -7.30
CA ARG A 404 -33.97 15.02 -5.97
C ARG A 404 -35.31 15.19 -5.26
N LYS A 405 -35.66 14.21 -4.44
CA LYS A 405 -37.02 14.04 -3.90
C LYS A 405 -36.98 13.60 -2.44
N SER A 406 -38.06 13.80 -1.71
CA SER A 406 -38.18 13.23 -0.38
C SER A 406 -38.30 11.69 -0.44
N ALA A 407 -38.04 11.02 0.67
CA ALA A 407 -38.22 9.57 0.76
C ALA A 407 -39.68 9.15 0.45
N ALA A 408 -40.67 9.92 0.92
CA ALA A 408 -42.08 9.71 0.60
C ALA A 408 -42.39 9.89 -0.91
N GLU A 409 -41.82 10.92 -1.54
CA GLU A 409 -41.99 11.17 -2.99
C GLU A 409 -41.37 10.05 -3.83
N PHE A 410 -40.13 9.62 -3.54
CA PHE A 410 -39.51 8.49 -4.25
C PHE A 410 -40.29 7.19 -4.05
N THR A 411 -40.82 6.95 -2.86
CA THR A 411 -41.70 5.78 -2.60
C THR A 411 -42.95 5.81 -3.48
N GLN A 412 -43.56 6.99 -3.65
CA GLN A 412 -44.70 7.15 -4.53
C GLN A 412 -44.32 6.93 -6.00
N MET A 413 -43.19 7.47 -6.44
CA MET A 413 -42.67 7.30 -7.81
C MET A 413 -42.40 5.82 -8.13
N ALA A 414 -41.71 5.10 -7.25
CA ALA A 414 -41.44 3.68 -7.42
C ALA A 414 -42.73 2.85 -7.52
N ARG A 415 -43.75 3.17 -6.72
CA ARG A 415 -45.08 2.54 -6.81
C ARG A 415 -45.77 2.85 -8.14
N GLN A 416 -45.68 4.08 -8.61
CA GLN A 416 -46.27 4.47 -9.90
C GLN A 416 -45.60 3.73 -11.05
N TRP A 417 -44.27 3.65 -11.07
CA TRP A 417 -43.54 2.92 -12.10
C TRP A 417 -43.90 1.43 -12.13
N LEU A 418 -44.19 0.84 -10.97
CA LEU A 418 -44.60 -0.56 -10.86
C LEU A 418 -46.04 -0.81 -11.34
N VAL A 419 -46.97 0.10 -11.01
CA VAL A 419 -48.41 -0.08 -11.27
C VAL A 419 -48.81 0.37 -12.69
N LEU A 420 -48.08 1.31 -13.28
CA LEU A 420 -48.29 1.84 -14.63
C LEU A 420 -47.02 1.63 -15.48
N PRO A 421 -46.80 0.42 -16.03
CA PRO A 421 -45.58 0.05 -16.74
C PRO A 421 -45.58 0.58 -18.19
N GLU A 422 -45.54 1.89 -18.34
CA GLU A 422 -45.18 2.54 -19.61
C GLU A 422 -43.67 2.38 -19.87
N ALA A 423 -43.24 2.61 -21.12
CA ALA A 423 -41.84 2.40 -21.51
C ALA A 423 -40.85 3.17 -20.60
N ASP A 424 -41.15 4.45 -20.31
CA ASP A 424 -40.33 5.29 -19.44
C ASP A 424 -40.40 4.84 -17.97
N SER A 425 -41.57 4.38 -17.50
CA SER A 425 -41.74 3.83 -16.14
C SER A 425 -40.87 2.59 -15.92
N LEU A 426 -40.88 1.66 -16.87
CA LEU A 426 -40.08 0.44 -16.78
C LEU A 426 -38.57 0.74 -16.80
N MET A 427 -38.15 1.70 -17.62
CA MET A 427 -36.75 2.12 -17.68
C MET A 427 -36.31 2.79 -16.38
N ASN A 428 -37.08 3.76 -15.87
CA ASN A 428 -36.78 4.43 -14.60
C ASN A 428 -36.77 3.45 -13.42
N LEU A 429 -37.69 2.47 -13.40
CA LEU A 429 -37.74 1.45 -12.37
C LEU A 429 -36.50 0.55 -12.41
N ALA A 430 -36.13 0.05 -13.59
CA ALA A 430 -34.95 -0.81 -13.75
C ALA A 430 -33.68 -0.11 -13.27
N ILE A 431 -33.53 1.16 -13.66
CA ILE A 431 -32.44 2.02 -13.23
C ILE A 431 -32.44 2.25 -11.70
N PHE A 432 -33.61 2.58 -11.12
CA PHE A 432 -33.74 2.86 -9.69
C PHE A 432 -33.54 1.61 -8.83
N MET A 433 -33.82 0.41 -9.34
CA MET A 433 -33.56 -0.85 -8.64
C MET A 433 -32.07 -1.08 -8.36
N ASP A 434 -31.18 -0.45 -9.13
CA ASP A 434 -29.74 -0.49 -8.92
C ASP A 434 -29.27 0.53 -7.86
N ALA A 435 -30.17 1.26 -7.22
CA ALA A 435 -29.80 2.35 -6.31
C ALA A 435 -28.93 1.86 -5.14
N HIS A 436 -27.80 2.53 -4.95
CA HIS A 436 -26.85 2.31 -3.87
C HIS A 436 -26.55 3.62 -3.15
N ALA A 437 -26.68 3.63 -1.82
CA ALA A 437 -26.37 4.80 -1.01
C ALA A 437 -24.86 5.05 -0.95
N VAL A 438 -24.47 6.31 -1.10
CA VAL A 438 -23.06 6.74 -1.15
C VAL A 438 -22.71 7.65 0.03
N SER A 439 -23.63 8.52 0.44
CA SER A 439 -23.43 9.47 1.55
C SER A 439 -24.77 9.83 2.17
N GLY A 440 -24.87 9.89 3.51
CA GLY A 440 -26.07 10.28 4.24
C GLY A 440 -26.69 9.22 5.13
#